data_AF-A0A835BQ64-F1
#
_entry.id   AF-A0A835BQ64-F1
#
_cell.length_a   1.000
_cell.length_b   1.000
_cell.length_c   1.000
_cell.angle_alpha   90.00
_cell.angle_beta   90.00
_cell.angle_gamma   90.00
#
_symmetry.space_group_name_H-M   'P 1'
#
loop_
_entity.id
_entity.type
_entity.pdbx_description
1 polymer ?
#
loop_
_entity_poly.entity_id
_entity_poly.type
_entity_poly.pdbx_seq_one_letter_code
_entity_poly.pdbx_strand_id
1 'polypeptide(L)'
;MPTRKSHSWWWDSHISPKNSKWLAENLEEMDKQVKEMLKLIEDEGDSFAKKAEMYYQRRPLLVTHVENFYRMYRALAERYDNVTGELRKNLPSSLQSQGSGISETDSETQSTPPSPEPNMEQKTPKQKRKTRAVGFDVFLGSGGSSDISKKGSDGSSSSSSSDSESEVDEASEENGNGVSYMMNGRIAELEEELQEARQHIEILEDKNRHCQCEKLEESLKQVSSEKEKIVAEVLANKNEIEDLKGELATVTGEKLQLETQVKELEQASHSLEDSSAEITRLQEIIKDLQTRLESDSNEKNALEERAAEFEHVRRQLEDSRTEVSELQATIKNLKDDLGKSLQEKALLQDRVKDLEQAIGDLNASVASLEGKLTATEAQLEQLHTQKAEASLESEKQISELNETIADLKKKLELMSSEKAAVDNKVSILLIDVTTRDEKLKEMDSHLHQLHLEHVKLLEEADAARKAVSNMRARVCELEEEVEKQKLMISDSAEGKREAIRQLCFSLDHYRHGYEQLRQLLQGHKRPMVMAT
;
A
#
# COMPACT_ATOMS: atom_id res chain seq x y z
N MET A 1 -7.42 33.73 -8.48
CA MET A 1 -6.98 33.26 -9.82
C MET A 1 -7.32 31.77 -9.94
N PRO A 2 -8.00 31.31 -11.01
CA PRO A 2 -8.21 29.89 -11.23
C PRO A 2 -6.87 29.22 -11.60
N THR A 3 -6.62 28.03 -11.10
CA THR A 3 -5.36 27.31 -11.31
C THR A 3 -5.21 26.91 -12.78
N ARG A 4 -4.03 27.21 -13.36
CA ARG A 4 -3.67 26.77 -14.72
C ARG A 4 -3.50 25.26 -14.74
N LYS A 5 -4.59 24.55 -15.03
CA LYS A 5 -4.56 23.14 -15.39
C LYS A 5 -3.86 22.97 -16.74
N SER A 6 -2.59 22.58 -16.72
CA SER A 6 -1.88 22.02 -17.88
C SER A 6 -2.38 20.61 -18.22
N HIS A 7 -3.70 20.40 -18.21
CA HIS A 7 -4.31 19.17 -18.68
C HIS A 7 -4.46 19.24 -20.19
N SER A 8 -3.89 18.24 -20.86
CA SER A 8 -4.05 17.99 -22.28
C SER A 8 -5.51 18.12 -22.71
N TRP A 9 -5.80 19.10 -23.57
CA TRP A 9 -7.16 19.42 -24.02
C TRP A 9 -7.91 18.23 -24.62
N TRP A 10 -7.20 17.25 -25.19
CA TRP A 10 -7.79 16.06 -25.79
C TRP A 10 -8.25 15.03 -24.74
N TRP A 11 -7.48 14.80 -23.66
CA TRP A 11 -7.88 13.93 -22.54
C TRP A 11 -9.12 14.49 -21.82
N ASP A 12 -9.15 15.80 -21.55
CA ASP A 12 -10.29 16.46 -20.89
C ASP A 12 -11.53 16.56 -21.82
N SER A 13 -11.33 16.48 -23.14
CA SER A 13 -12.45 16.45 -24.11
C SER A 13 -13.05 15.05 -24.31
N HIS A 14 -12.27 13.97 -24.25
CA HIS A 14 -12.75 12.63 -24.61
C HIS A 14 -12.98 11.67 -23.43
N ILE A 15 -12.27 11.85 -22.32
CA ILE A 15 -12.27 10.89 -21.18
C ILE A 15 -12.74 11.57 -19.88
N SER A 16 -13.24 12.81 -19.97
CA SER A 16 -13.91 13.48 -18.85
C SER A 16 -15.34 12.94 -18.65
N PRO A 17 -15.78 12.69 -17.41
CA PRO A 17 -17.18 12.33 -17.10
C PRO A 17 -18.21 13.35 -17.61
N LYS A 18 -17.78 14.59 -17.92
CA LYS A 18 -18.63 15.65 -18.46
C LYS A 18 -18.99 15.49 -19.94
N ASN A 19 -18.24 14.68 -20.70
CA ASN A 19 -18.41 14.55 -22.15
C ASN A 19 -18.61 13.09 -22.62
N SER A 20 -18.30 12.11 -21.78
CA SER A 20 -18.48 10.69 -22.07
C SER A 20 -19.68 10.11 -21.31
N LYS A 21 -20.80 9.90 -22.01
CA LYS A 21 -22.06 9.43 -21.42
C LYS A 21 -21.94 8.06 -20.76
N TRP A 22 -21.26 7.12 -21.43
CA TRP A 22 -20.97 5.79 -20.88
C TRP A 22 -20.13 5.86 -19.60
N LEU A 23 -19.13 6.76 -19.54
CA LEU A 23 -18.28 6.90 -18.36
C LEU A 23 -19.07 7.44 -17.17
N ALA A 24 -19.96 8.41 -17.40
CA ALA A 24 -20.86 8.93 -16.38
C ALA A 24 -21.84 7.85 -15.87
N GLU A 25 -22.53 7.15 -16.78
CA GLU A 25 -23.47 6.07 -16.44
C GLU A 25 -22.77 4.93 -15.66
N ASN A 26 -21.56 4.52 -16.06
CA ASN A 26 -20.79 3.47 -15.39
C ASN A 26 -20.22 3.92 -14.03
N LEU A 27 -19.86 5.21 -13.86
CA LEU A 27 -19.46 5.76 -12.56
C LEU A 27 -20.65 5.85 -11.60
N GLU A 28 -21.82 6.25 -12.08
CA GLU A 28 -23.06 6.28 -11.30
C GLU A 28 -23.52 4.88 -10.88
N GLU A 29 -23.39 3.88 -11.76
CA GLU A 29 -23.73 2.48 -11.45
C GLU A 29 -22.74 1.85 -10.45
N MET A 30 -21.44 2.16 -10.55
CA MET A 30 -20.44 1.78 -9.54
C MET A 30 -20.70 2.44 -8.18
N ASP A 31 -20.99 3.74 -8.13
CA ASP A 31 -21.34 4.46 -6.90
C ASP A 31 -22.62 3.91 -6.25
N LYS A 32 -23.62 3.55 -7.07
CA LYS A 32 -24.82 2.84 -6.61
C LYS A 32 -24.49 1.47 -6.00
N GLN A 33 -23.64 0.66 -6.62
CA GLN A 33 -23.20 -0.62 -6.04
C GLN A 33 -22.44 -0.43 -4.72
N VAL A 34 -21.57 0.59 -4.62
CA VAL A 34 -20.87 0.91 -3.36
C VAL A 34 -21.86 1.29 -2.25
N LYS A 35 -22.89 2.09 -2.56
CA LYS A 35 -23.96 2.44 -1.60
C LYS A 35 -24.78 1.23 -1.16
N GLU A 36 -25.10 0.31 -2.08
CA GLU A 36 -25.79 -0.94 -1.76
C GLU A 36 -24.92 -1.87 -0.88
N MET A 37 -23.61 -1.97 -1.15
CA MET A 37 -22.65 -2.68 -0.31
C MET A 37 -22.56 -2.09 1.11
N LEU A 38 -22.43 -0.77 1.24
CA LEU A 38 -22.38 -0.09 2.54
C LEU A 38 -23.66 -0.35 3.35
N LYS A 39 -24.84 -0.27 2.71
CA LYS A 39 -26.12 -0.54 3.36
C LYS A 39 -26.27 -1.99 3.85
N LEU A 40 -25.62 -2.96 3.21
CA LEU A 40 -25.56 -4.34 3.71
C LEU A 40 -24.64 -4.49 4.93
N ILE A 41 -23.66 -3.60 5.10
CA ILE A 41 -22.73 -3.57 6.24
C ILE A 41 -23.31 -2.78 7.42
N GLU A 42 -24.20 -1.80 7.19
CA GLU A 42 -24.84 -1.00 8.26
C GLU A 42 -25.71 -1.85 9.21
N ASP A 43 -25.39 -1.77 10.51
CA ASP A 43 -25.86 -2.69 11.55
C ASP A 43 -27.24 -2.32 12.15
N GLU A 44 -28.33 -2.81 11.56
CA GLU A 44 -29.68 -2.73 12.14
C GLU A 44 -29.99 -3.92 13.08
N GLY A 45 -29.15 -4.13 14.09
CA GLY A 45 -29.21 -5.28 14.99
C GLY A 45 -29.18 -4.93 16.48
N ASP A 46 -30.34 -4.68 17.07
CA ASP A 46 -30.51 -4.34 18.52
C ASP A 46 -30.00 -5.43 19.50
N SER A 47 -29.61 -6.60 19.00
CA SER A 47 -29.10 -7.72 19.81
C SER A 47 -28.08 -8.56 19.02
N PHE A 48 -27.07 -9.08 19.73
CA PHE A 48 -25.94 -9.81 19.16
C PHE A 48 -26.35 -11.04 18.33
N ALA A 49 -27.34 -11.81 18.79
CA ALA A 49 -27.84 -12.98 18.06
C ALA A 49 -28.44 -12.58 16.69
N LYS A 50 -29.22 -11.49 16.68
CA LYS A 50 -29.82 -10.92 15.46
C LYS A 50 -28.76 -10.35 14.52
N LYS A 51 -27.69 -9.73 15.05
CA LYS A 51 -26.54 -9.27 14.26
C LYS A 51 -25.80 -10.44 13.59
N ALA A 52 -25.58 -11.54 14.31
CA ALA A 52 -24.95 -12.74 13.74
C ALA A 52 -25.82 -13.41 12.66
N GLU A 53 -27.13 -13.54 12.90
CA GLU A 53 -28.09 -14.06 11.92
C GLU A 53 -28.12 -13.20 10.64
N MET A 54 -28.24 -11.88 10.79
CA MET A 54 -28.23 -10.93 9.67
C MET A 54 -26.89 -10.94 8.93
N TYR A 55 -25.76 -11.13 9.60
CA TYR A 55 -24.45 -11.28 8.94
C TYR A 55 -24.44 -12.49 7.98
N TYR A 56 -24.89 -13.66 8.42
CA TYR A 56 -24.92 -14.85 7.56
C TYR A 56 -25.90 -14.71 6.39
N GLN A 57 -27.02 -14.01 6.57
CA GLN A 57 -27.99 -13.74 5.48
C GLN A 57 -27.49 -12.67 4.49
N ARG A 58 -26.83 -11.61 4.95
CA ARG A 58 -26.34 -10.50 4.11
C ARG A 58 -25.02 -10.79 3.40
N ARG A 59 -24.17 -11.68 3.96
CA ARG A 59 -22.87 -12.07 3.38
C ARG A 59 -22.93 -12.50 1.90
N PRO A 60 -23.83 -13.39 1.43
CA PRO A 60 -23.90 -13.76 0.01
C PRO A 60 -24.33 -12.60 -0.90
N LEU A 61 -25.21 -11.71 -0.43
CA LEU A 61 -25.60 -10.50 -1.17
C LEU A 61 -24.40 -9.55 -1.31
N LEU A 62 -23.65 -9.33 -0.23
CA LEU A 62 -22.46 -8.48 -0.23
C LEU A 62 -21.38 -9.01 -1.19
N VAL A 63 -21.15 -10.32 -1.23
CA VAL A 63 -20.24 -10.97 -2.19
C VAL A 63 -20.72 -10.72 -3.63
N THR A 64 -22.02 -10.84 -3.89
CA THR A 64 -22.60 -10.60 -5.24
C THR A 64 -22.37 -9.16 -5.70
N HIS A 65 -22.58 -8.16 -4.83
CA HIS A 65 -22.31 -6.76 -5.18
C HIS A 65 -20.81 -6.47 -5.40
N VAL A 66 -19.92 -7.09 -4.61
CA VAL A 66 -18.45 -6.99 -4.80
C VAL A 66 -18.03 -7.59 -6.14
N GLU A 67 -18.57 -8.74 -6.53
CA GLU A 67 -18.31 -9.34 -7.85
C GLU A 67 -18.81 -8.46 -9.01
N ASN A 68 -20.00 -7.88 -8.88
CA ASN A 68 -20.54 -6.95 -9.88
C ASN A 68 -19.71 -5.67 -9.98
N PHE A 69 -19.30 -5.09 -8.85
CA PHE A 69 -18.40 -3.95 -8.81
C PHE A 69 -17.06 -4.25 -9.51
N TYR A 70 -16.46 -5.40 -9.24
CA TYR A 70 -15.22 -5.83 -9.91
C TYR A 70 -15.40 -6.04 -11.42
N ARG A 71 -16.55 -6.57 -11.87
CA ARG A 71 -16.88 -6.70 -13.31
C ARG A 71 -16.96 -5.34 -14.00
N MET A 72 -17.65 -4.35 -13.41
CA MET A 72 -17.76 -3.00 -13.96
C MET A 72 -16.40 -2.27 -13.98
N TYR A 73 -15.62 -2.40 -12.91
CA TYR A 73 -14.26 -1.86 -12.85
C TYR A 73 -13.37 -2.45 -13.96
N ARG A 74 -13.44 -3.77 -14.19
CA ARG A 74 -12.68 -4.43 -15.25
C ARG A 74 -13.09 -3.95 -16.65
N ALA A 75 -14.39 -3.86 -16.92
CA ALA A 75 -14.91 -3.34 -18.19
C ALA A 75 -14.52 -1.88 -18.45
N LEU A 76 -14.43 -1.06 -17.38
CA LEU A 76 -13.92 0.31 -17.45
C LEU A 76 -12.42 0.34 -17.80
N ALA A 77 -11.60 -0.48 -17.15
CA ALA A 77 -10.18 -0.59 -17.44
C ALA A 77 -9.92 -1.06 -18.89
N GLU A 78 -10.61 -2.11 -19.34
CA GLU A 78 -10.52 -2.61 -20.72
C GLU A 78 -10.87 -1.53 -21.76
N ARG A 79 -11.89 -0.69 -21.50
CA ARG A 79 -12.21 0.45 -22.38
C ARG A 79 -11.18 1.57 -22.32
N TYR A 80 -10.60 1.85 -21.16
CA TYR A 80 -9.51 2.82 -21.03
C TYR A 80 -8.26 2.38 -21.81
N ASP A 81 -7.90 1.10 -21.74
CA ASP A 81 -6.80 0.52 -22.49
C ASP A 81 -7.07 0.50 -24.00
N ASN A 82 -8.31 0.22 -24.42
CA ASN A 82 -8.70 0.32 -25.83
C ASN A 82 -8.54 1.74 -26.37
N VAL A 83 -9.06 2.76 -25.68
CA VAL A 83 -8.94 4.17 -26.13
C VAL A 83 -7.49 4.65 -26.09
N THR A 84 -6.72 4.28 -25.08
CA THR A 84 -5.28 4.62 -24.97
C THR A 84 -4.42 3.86 -25.98
N GLY A 85 -4.84 2.64 -26.36
CA GLY A 85 -4.24 1.84 -27.41
C GLY A 85 -4.56 2.36 -28.81
N GLU A 86 -5.79 2.78 -29.06
CA GLU A 86 -6.20 3.44 -30.30
C GLU A 86 -5.50 4.80 -30.48
N LEU A 87 -5.32 5.59 -29.41
CA LEU A 87 -4.49 6.79 -29.47
C LEU A 87 -3.06 6.45 -29.94
N ARG A 88 -2.41 5.46 -29.31
CA ARG A 88 -1.04 5.08 -29.67
C ARG A 88 -0.92 4.58 -31.12
N LYS A 89 -1.99 4.03 -31.70
CA LYS A 89 -2.06 3.64 -33.12
C LYS A 89 -2.33 4.83 -34.07
N ASN A 90 -2.93 5.91 -33.58
CA ASN A 90 -3.28 7.10 -34.37
C ASN A 90 -2.30 8.28 -34.21
N LEU A 91 -1.25 8.14 -33.38
CA LEU A 91 -0.22 9.16 -33.23
C LEU A 91 0.71 9.13 -34.46
N PRO A 92 0.91 10.26 -35.18
CA PRO A 92 1.76 10.28 -36.36
C PRO A 92 3.21 9.91 -36.03
N SER A 93 3.84 9.07 -36.86
CA SER A 93 5.22 8.58 -36.67
C SER A 93 6.32 9.65 -36.72
N SER A 94 5.98 10.94 -36.85
CA SER A 94 6.92 12.06 -36.96
C SER A 94 7.46 12.59 -35.63
N LEU A 95 6.92 12.17 -34.47
CA LEU A 95 7.40 12.61 -33.15
C LEU A 95 8.20 11.55 -32.38
N GLN A 96 8.38 10.35 -32.93
CA GLN A 96 9.09 9.24 -32.28
C GLN A 96 10.60 9.19 -32.63
N SER A 97 11.21 10.35 -32.90
CA SER A 97 12.60 10.45 -33.40
C SER A 97 13.60 11.14 -32.45
N GLN A 98 13.19 11.59 -31.27
CA GLN A 98 14.10 12.13 -30.24
C GLN A 98 13.78 11.57 -28.86
N GLY A 99 14.48 10.48 -28.52
CA GLY A 99 14.37 9.77 -27.24
C GLY A 99 15.41 8.66 -27.17
N SER A 100 16.69 9.03 -27.12
CA SER A 100 17.81 8.09 -27.16
C SER A 100 18.04 7.40 -25.81
N GLY A 101 18.34 6.10 -25.85
CA GLY A 101 19.28 5.50 -24.90
C GLY A 101 18.72 4.84 -23.64
N ILE A 102 18.10 3.65 -23.80
CA ILE A 102 18.60 2.45 -23.11
C ILE A 102 18.41 1.24 -24.04
N SER A 103 19.48 0.47 -24.22
CA SER A 103 19.46 -0.85 -24.84
C SER A 103 19.06 -1.90 -23.80
N GLU A 104 18.18 -2.84 -24.14
CA GLU A 104 18.39 -4.28 -23.92
C GLU A 104 17.53 -5.10 -24.91
N THR A 105 18.21 -5.89 -25.73
CA THR A 105 17.89 -7.29 -26.10
C THR A 105 16.65 -7.64 -26.94
N ASP A 106 16.89 -8.57 -27.89
CA ASP A 106 15.96 -9.32 -28.76
C ASP A 106 15.09 -8.59 -29.81
N SER A 107 15.49 -8.73 -31.08
CA SER A 107 14.60 -9.18 -32.17
C SER A 107 15.39 -9.59 -33.42
N GLU A 108 15.02 -10.73 -34.01
CA GLU A 108 15.53 -11.20 -35.31
C GLU A 108 14.83 -10.51 -36.51
N THR A 109 15.35 -10.81 -37.71
CA THR A 109 14.71 -10.68 -39.05
C THR A 109 14.68 -9.30 -39.76
N GLN A 110 15.59 -9.18 -40.75
CA GLN A 110 15.37 -8.80 -42.17
C GLN A 110 14.15 -7.90 -42.51
N SER A 111 14.25 -6.80 -43.27
CA SER A 111 14.91 -6.67 -44.58
C SER A 111 15.08 -5.20 -45.05
N THR A 112 16.12 -4.93 -45.86
CA THR A 112 16.29 -3.78 -46.80
C THR A 112 15.62 -4.07 -48.17
N PRO A 113 15.64 -3.25 -49.27
CA PRO A 113 16.25 -1.92 -49.58
C PRO A 113 15.29 -0.97 -50.42
N PRO A 114 15.70 -0.07 -51.37
CA PRO A 114 16.66 1.07 -51.38
C PRO A 114 16.19 2.42 -52.05
N SER A 115 16.88 3.55 -51.74
CA SER A 115 17.26 4.74 -52.59
C SER A 115 16.19 5.57 -53.39
N PRO A 116 16.51 6.77 -53.98
CA PRO A 116 17.80 7.50 -54.06
C PRO A 116 17.82 9.03 -53.76
N GLU A 117 19.07 9.53 -53.73
CA GLU A 117 19.67 10.90 -53.87
C GLU A 117 19.04 11.87 -54.93
N PRO A 118 19.42 13.20 -55.06
CA PRO A 118 20.80 13.74 -54.88
C PRO A 118 21.11 15.25 -54.56
N ASN A 119 22.40 15.47 -54.22
CA ASN A 119 23.37 16.47 -54.77
C ASN A 119 23.78 17.85 -54.15
N MET A 120 25.11 18.08 -54.24
CA MET A 120 25.97 19.30 -54.27
C MET A 120 26.09 20.22 -53.02
N GLU A 121 27.28 20.63 -52.49
CA GLU A 121 28.60 21.07 -53.04
C GLU A 121 28.58 22.49 -53.70
N GLN A 122 29.55 23.42 -53.60
CA GLN A 122 30.86 23.55 -52.91
C GLN A 122 31.37 25.04 -52.91
N LYS A 123 32.27 25.41 -51.96
CA LYS A 123 33.46 26.35 -52.04
C LYS A 123 33.38 27.84 -52.54
N THR A 124 33.75 28.78 -51.63
CA THR A 124 34.87 29.80 -51.61
C THR A 124 35.63 30.25 -52.91
N PRO A 125 36.57 31.28 -52.91
CA PRO A 125 36.63 32.67 -52.36
C PRO A 125 37.38 33.74 -53.26
N LYS A 126 37.66 34.97 -52.73
CA LYS A 126 38.82 35.93 -52.96
C LYS A 126 38.80 37.12 -53.99
N GLN A 127 39.21 38.31 -53.47
CA GLN A 127 40.25 39.29 -53.95
C GLN A 127 40.00 40.59 -54.82
N LYS A 128 40.60 41.72 -54.32
CA LYS A 128 41.47 42.77 -54.98
C LYS A 128 40.96 44.10 -55.63
N ARG A 129 41.34 45.23 -54.98
CA ARG A 129 42.22 46.40 -55.39
C ARG A 129 41.98 47.35 -56.62
N LYS A 130 42.10 48.68 -56.30
CA LYS A 130 42.89 49.81 -56.95
C LYS A 130 42.35 50.69 -58.12
N THR A 131 42.66 52.01 -58.04
CA THR A 131 42.72 53.03 -59.12
C THR A 131 43.74 54.18 -58.80
N ARG A 132 43.79 55.35 -59.52
CA ARG A 132 44.86 56.39 -59.48
C ARG A 132 44.47 57.76 -60.12
N ALA A 133 45.04 58.92 -59.67
CA ALA A 133 45.49 60.15 -60.44
C ALA A 133 45.07 61.55 -59.85
N VAL A 134 45.52 62.76 -60.28
CA VAL A 134 46.84 63.47 -60.47
C VAL A 134 46.64 64.94 -60.99
N GLY A 135 47.46 65.95 -60.61
CA GLY A 135 47.66 67.27 -61.29
C GLY A 135 46.84 68.49 -60.78
N PHE A 136 47.19 69.79 -60.94
CA PHE A 136 48.30 70.52 -61.65
C PHE A 136 48.54 71.95 -61.04
N ASP A 137 49.36 72.82 -61.67
CA ASP A 137 49.98 74.09 -61.13
C ASP A 137 50.02 75.30 -62.16
N VAL A 138 50.37 76.52 -61.70
CA VAL A 138 50.91 77.74 -62.41
C VAL A 138 50.00 78.81 -63.11
N PHE A 139 50.49 80.10 -63.08
CA PHE A 139 50.20 81.34 -63.87
C PHE A 139 49.06 82.27 -63.37
N LEU A 140 49.04 83.62 -63.51
CA LEU A 140 49.82 84.75 -64.14
C LEU A 140 49.85 86.00 -63.19
N GLY A 141 50.40 87.22 -63.43
CA GLY A 141 51.27 87.81 -64.48
C GLY A 141 51.12 89.37 -64.67
N SER A 142 52.22 90.12 -64.89
CA SER A 142 52.35 91.60 -65.19
C SER A 142 51.95 92.61 -64.09
N GLY A 143 52.57 93.79 -63.89
CA GLY A 143 53.58 94.60 -64.61
C GLY A 143 53.07 96.06 -64.75
N GLY A 144 53.80 97.18 -64.68
CA GLY A 144 55.23 97.53 -64.53
C GLY A 144 55.45 99.01 -64.96
N SER A 145 56.70 99.51 -64.93
CA SER A 145 57.19 100.81 -65.48
C SER A 145 57.28 102.04 -64.57
N SER A 146 58.27 102.89 -64.87
CA SER A 146 58.88 103.93 -64.03
C SER A 146 59.12 105.26 -64.78
N ASP A 147 59.71 106.23 -64.06
CA ASP A 147 60.88 107.03 -64.50
C ASP A 147 60.78 108.41 -65.20
N ILE A 148 61.65 109.33 -64.71
CA ILE A 148 62.24 110.58 -65.30
C ILE A 148 61.28 111.77 -65.67
N SER A 149 61.68 113.07 -65.72
CA SER A 149 62.81 113.87 -65.20
C SER A 149 62.67 115.37 -65.60
N LYS A 150 63.48 116.25 -64.96
CA LYS A 150 63.93 117.61 -65.41
C LYS A 150 62.86 118.71 -65.56
N LYS A 151 63.08 120.00 -65.22
CA LYS A 151 64.26 120.92 -65.08
C LYS A 151 64.65 121.70 -66.34
N GLY A 152 64.42 123.03 -66.29
CA GLY A 152 65.07 124.15 -66.98
C GLY A 152 64.60 125.45 -66.27
N SER A 153 65.40 126.48 -65.91
CA SER A 153 66.53 127.19 -66.55
C SER A 153 66.15 127.86 -67.87
N ASP A 154 66.50 129.13 -68.19
CA ASP A 154 67.14 130.26 -67.48
C ASP A 154 66.45 131.57 -68.01
N GLY A 155 66.69 132.81 -67.58
CA GLY A 155 67.97 133.54 -67.55
C GLY A 155 67.72 135.06 -67.61
N SER A 156 68.78 135.86 -67.45
CA SER A 156 68.68 137.27 -67.04
C SER A 156 69.06 138.30 -68.11
N SER A 157 68.75 139.58 -67.79
CA SER A 157 69.58 140.77 -68.04
C SER A 157 69.48 141.58 -69.35
N SER A 158 69.14 142.86 -69.16
CA SER A 158 69.81 144.07 -69.69
C SER A 158 69.75 144.44 -71.18
N SER A 159 69.37 145.70 -71.46
CA SER A 159 70.27 146.70 -72.09
C SER A 159 69.63 148.10 -72.16
N SER A 160 70.46 149.11 -72.46
CA SER A 160 70.16 150.55 -72.52
C SER A 160 70.78 151.12 -73.81
N SER A 161 70.22 152.21 -74.38
CA SER A 161 70.92 153.12 -75.32
C SER A 161 70.15 154.44 -75.55
N SER A 162 70.85 155.43 -76.11
CA SER A 162 70.49 156.87 -76.12
C SER A 162 70.67 157.51 -77.52
N ASP A 163 70.38 158.83 -77.60
CA ASP A 163 70.94 159.87 -78.50
C ASP A 163 70.32 160.16 -79.90
N SER A 164 70.04 161.48 -80.09
CA SER A 164 70.18 162.45 -81.23
C SER A 164 70.09 162.04 -82.75
N GLU A 165 70.06 162.92 -83.78
CA GLU A 165 70.41 164.36 -84.05
C GLU A 165 69.58 164.98 -85.23
N SER A 166 69.32 166.30 -85.20
CA SER A 166 69.45 167.43 -86.21
C SER A 166 68.94 167.49 -87.70
N GLU A 167 68.70 168.76 -88.16
CA GLU A 167 68.70 169.41 -89.52
C GLU A 167 67.67 169.00 -90.65
N VAL A 168 67.36 169.72 -91.77
CA VAL A 168 67.68 171.05 -92.43
C VAL A 168 66.60 171.48 -93.53
N ASP A 169 66.78 172.65 -94.19
CA ASP A 169 66.39 173.07 -95.60
C ASP A 169 64.95 173.62 -95.94
N GLU A 170 64.70 174.57 -96.88
CA GLU A 170 65.54 175.38 -97.84
C GLU A 170 64.86 176.71 -98.38
N ALA A 171 65.68 177.63 -98.97
CA ALA A 171 65.44 178.61 -100.09
C ALA A 171 64.49 179.87 -99.99
N SER A 172 64.65 181.03 -100.70
CA SER A 172 65.78 181.72 -101.42
C SER A 172 65.42 183.16 -101.95
N GLU A 173 66.45 184.01 -102.25
CA GLU A 173 66.55 185.27 -103.10
C GLU A 173 65.74 186.57 -102.73
N GLU A 174 66.07 187.82 -103.10
CA GLU A 174 67.15 188.46 -103.92
C GLU A 174 67.45 189.95 -103.51
N ASN A 175 68.73 190.38 -103.59
CA ASN A 175 69.31 191.69 -104.03
C ASN A 175 68.77 193.12 -103.65
N GLY A 176 69.67 194.12 -103.51
CA GLY A 176 69.33 195.55 -103.81
C GLY A 176 69.85 196.74 -102.93
N ASN A 177 71.13 197.10 -103.01
CA ASN A 177 71.75 198.45 -102.83
C ASN A 177 71.15 199.59 -101.93
N GLY A 178 71.97 200.11 -101.01
CA GLY A 178 72.41 201.53 -101.05
C GLY A 178 71.84 202.59 -100.07
N VAL A 179 72.76 203.40 -99.51
CA VAL A 179 72.55 204.71 -98.80
C VAL A 179 71.79 204.61 -97.46
N SER A 180 72.47 204.43 -96.33
CA SER A 180 73.22 205.44 -95.54
C SER A 180 72.36 206.35 -94.65
N TYR A 181 72.78 206.49 -93.38
CA TYR A 181 72.26 207.39 -92.32
C TYR A 181 70.73 207.40 -92.06
N MET A 182 70.22 206.40 -91.32
CA MET A 182 69.12 206.53 -90.29
C MET A 182 68.65 205.21 -89.60
N MET A 183 69.19 204.03 -89.91
CA MET A 183 68.51 202.73 -89.69
C MET A 183 68.53 202.09 -88.26
N ASN A 184 69.13 202.70 -87.23
CA ASN A 184 69.36 202.00 -85.94
C ASN A 184 68.15 201.94 -84.98
N GLY A 185 66.95 202.37 -85.39
CA GLY A 185 65.76 202.40 -84.51
C GLY A 185 64.80 201.21 -84.65
N ARG A 186 64.80 200.50 -85.79
CA ARG A 186 63.70 199.58 -86.17
C ARG A 186 63.98 198.08 -85.95
N ILE A 187 65.21 197.71 -85.61
CA ILE A 187 65.60 196.29 -85.39
C ILE A 187 65.05 195.76 -84.05
N ALA A 188 65.08 196.59 -83.00
CA ALA A 188 64.64 196.18 -81.66
C ALA A 188 63.15 195.77 -81.60
N GLU A 189 62.28 196.44 -82.36
CA GLU A 189 60.83 196.15 -82.37
C GLU A 189 60.53 194.77 -83.01
N LEU A 190 61.35 194.31 -83.96
CA LEU A 190 61.17 193.00 -84.61
C LEU A 190 61.73 191.83 -83.79
N GLU A 191 62.66 192.10 -82.86
CA GLU A 191 63.11 191.10 -81.88
C GLU A 191 62.06 190.85 -80.78
N GLU A 192 61.26 191.87 -80.45
CA GLU A 192 60.17 191.77 -79.47
C GLU A 192 59.00 190.91 -79.99
N GLU A 193 58.54 191.12 -81.23
CA GLU A 193 57.49 190.30 -81.86
C GLU A 193 57.90 188.80 -81.99
N LEU A 194 59.19 188.51 -82.18
CA LEU A 194 59.70 187.13 -82.28
C LEU A 194 59.73 186.40 -80.91
N GLN A 195 59.80 187.15 -79.82
CA GLN A 195 59.75 186.62 -78.45
C GLN A 195 58.34 186.14 -78.08
N GLU A 196 57.30 186.89 -78.47
CA GLU A 196 55.89 186.56 -78.17
C GLU A 196 55.44 185.27 -78.86
N ALA A 197 55.84 185.06 -80.12
CA ALA A 197 55.52 183.85 -80.87
C ALA A 197 56.03 182.55 -80.18
N ARG A 198 57.17 182.61 -79.47
CA ARG A 198 57.74 181.46 -78.75
C ARG A 198 56.90 181.06 -77.53
N GLN A 199 56.42 182.02 -76.74
CA GLN A 199 55.59 181.75 -75.57
C GLN A 199 54.25 181.07 -75.95
N HIS A 200 53.72 181.40 -77.13
CA HIS A 200 52.44 180.84 -77.58
C HIS A 200 52.51 179.35 -77.96
N ILE A 201 53.68 178.85 -78.37
CA ILE A 201 53.93 177.44 -78.70
C ILE A 201 53.99 176.60 -77.40
N GLU A 202 54.75 177.07 -76.41
CA GLU A 202 54.92 176.42 -75.09
C GLU A 202 53.56 176.13 -74.41
N ILE A 203 52.63 177.09 -74.47
CA ILE A 203 51.26 176.95 -73.92
C ILE A 203 50.43 175.86 -74.63
N LEU A 204 50.70 175.54 -75.89
CA LEU A 204 49.97 174.49 -76.63
C LEU A 204 50.52 173.09 -76.35
N GLU A 205 51.83 172.96 -76.16
CA GLU A 205 52.48 171.68 -75.82
C GLU A 205 52.05 171.19 -74.43
N ASP A 206 51.96 172.09 -73.45
CA ASP A 206 51.50 171.75 -72.09
C ASP A 206 50.04 171.29 -72.04
N LYS A 207 49.15 171.91 -72.84
CA LYS A 207 47.74 171.48 -72.96
C LYS A 207 47.61 170.07 -73.54
N ASN A 208 48.48 169.71 -74.49
CA ASN A 208 48.47 168.38 -75.10
C ASN A 208 48.93 167.32 -74.09
N ARG A 209 50.00 167.59 -73.33
CA ARG A 209 50.44 166.75 -72.19
C ARG A 209 49.33 166.55 -71.16
N HIS A 210 48.61 167.61 -70.78
CA HIS A 210 47.58 167.53 -69.74
C HIS A 210 46.41 166.63 -70.14
N CYS A 211 45.88 166.79 -71.38
CA CYS A 211 44.78 165.98 -71.91
C CYS A 211 45.11 164.48 -72.02
N GLN A 212 46.39 164.13 -72.18
CA GLN A 212 46.84 162.75 -72.29
C GLN A 212 47.00 162.08 -70.92
N CYS A 213 47.34 162.84 -69.87
CA CYS A 213 47.41 162.34 -68.49
C CYS A 213 46.03 161.97 -67.91
N GLU A 214 44.99 162.81 -68.10
CA GLU A 214 43.65 162.53 -67.55
C GLU A 214 43.07 161.19 -68.02
N LYS A 215 43.21 160.87 -69.32
CA LYS A 215 42.72 159.61 -69.91
C LYS A 215 43.41 158.37 -69.35
N LEU A 216 44.70 158.48 -69.00
CA LEU A 216 45.45 157.41 -68.33
C LEU A 216 44.99 157.25 -66.88
N GLU A 217 44.65 158.35 -66.19
CA GLU A 217 44.21 158.31 -64.80
C GLU A 217 42.81 157.68 -64.64
N GLU A 218 41.86 157.98 -65.52
CA GLU A 218 40.55 157.31 -65.53
C GLU A 218 40.67 155.80 -65.83
N SER A 219 41.50 155.43 -66.81
CA SER A 219 41.77 154.04 -67.16
C SER A 219 42.37 153.26 -65.97
N LEU A 220 43.28 153.89 -65.21
CA LEU A 220 43.88 153.30 -64.01
C LEU A 220 42.84 153.08 -62.90
N LYS A 221 41.94 154.04 -62.68
CA LYS A 221 40.86 153.94 -61.67
C LYS A 221 39.88 152.81 -62.00
N GLN A 222 39.51 152.64 -63.27
CA GLN A 222 38.63 151.53 -63.67
C GLN A 222 39.29 150.17 -63.41
N VAL A 223 40.54 149.98 -63.86
CA VAL A 223 41.31 148.73 -63.64
C VAL A 223 41.51 148.45 -62.14
N SER A 224 41.71 149.49 -61.31
CA SER A 224 41.77 149.34 -59.85
C SER A 224 40.46 148.77 -59.27
N SER A 225 39.30 149.28 -59.71
CA SER A 225 38.00 148.84 -59.21
C SER A 225 37.64 147.41 -59.63
N GLU A 226 38.05 146.99 -60.83
CA GLU A 226 37.85 145.61 -61.32
C GLU A 226 38.78 144.63 -60.58
N LYS A 227 40.04 145.03 -60.34
CA LYS A 227 40.99 144.26 -59.52
C LYS A 227 40.46 144.04 -58.10
N GLU A 228 39.91 145.06 -57.44
CA GLU A 228 39.37 144.93 -56.08
C GLU A 228 38.18 143.96 -56.02
N LYS A 229 37.27 143.98 -57.01
CA LYS A 229 36.17 143.02 -57.09
C LYS A 229 36.65 141.58 -57.26
N ILE A 230 37.58 141.33 -58.18
CA ILE A 230 38.15 140.00 -58.42
C ILE A 230 38.89 139.50 -57.17
N VAL A 231 39.63 140.37 -56.46
CA VAL A 231 40.28 140.02 -55.19
C VAL A 231 39.24 139.65 -54.13
N ALA A 232 38.12 140.36 -54.03
CA ALA A 232 37.04 140.03 -53.10
C ALA A 232 36.38 138.68 -53.41
N GLU A 233 36.07 138.39 -54.68
CA GLU A 233 35.51 137.09 -55.11
C GLU A 233 36.49 135.93 -54.88
N VAL A 234 37.79 136.12 -55.17
CA VAL A 234 38.83 135.12 -54.91
C VAL A 234 38.97 134.84 -53.41
N LEU A 235 38.83 135.85 -52.55
CA LEU A 235 38.82 135.67 -51.09
C LEU A 235 37.56 134.95 -50.61
N ALA A 236 36.38 135.27 -51.16
CA ALA A 236 35.13 134.59 -50.83
C ALA A 236 35.19 133.09 -51.20
N ASN A 237 35.56 132.79 -52.45
CA ASN A 237 35.71 131.40 -52.92
C ASN A 237 36.79 130.64 -52.15
N LYS A 238 37.87 131.31 -51.71
CA LYS A 238 38.90 130.69 -50.87
C LYS A 238 38.32 130.28 -49.51
N ASN A 239 37.53 131.13 -48.87
CA ASN A 239 36.91 130.84 -47.58
C ASN A 239 35.90 129.70 -47.72
N GLU A 240 35.05 129.71 -48.76
CA GLU A 240 34.08 128.62 -49.01
C GLU A 240 34.78 127.27 -49.27
N ILE A 241 35.93 127.27 -49.98
CA ILE A 241 36.79 126.07 -50.12
C ILE A 241 37.41 125.63 -48.78
N GLU A 242 37.66 126.55 -47.85
CA GLU A 242 38.18 126.24 -46.51
C GLU A 242 37.09 125.66 -45.60
N ASP A 243 35.87 126.22 -45.65
CA ASP A 243 34.69 125.69 -44.96
C ASP A 243 34.31 124.29 -45.47
N LEU A 244 34.21 124.10 -46.80
CA LEU A 244 33.94 122.79 -47.41
C LEU A 244 35.04 121.75 -47.10
N LYS A 245 36.29 122.16 -46.91
CA LYS A 245 37.36 121.27 -46.41
C LYS A 245 37.16 120.91 -44.94
N GLY A 246 36.67 121.85 -44.13
CA GLY A 246 36.26 121.60 -42.75
C GLY A 246 35.15 120.57 -42.67
N GLU A 247 34.08 120.74 -43.45
CA GLU A 247 32.97 119.79 -43.54
C GLU A 247 33.43 118.42 -44.08
N LEU A 248 34.29 118.38 -45.10
CA LEU A 248 34.84 117.11 -45.59
C LEU A 248 35.70 116.42 -44.51
N ALA A 249 36.42 117.18 -43.68
CA ALA A 249 37.19 116.64 -42.56
C ALA A 249 36.29 116.10 -41.43
N THR A 250 35.16 116.76 -41.12
CA THR A 250 34.19 116.24 -40.14
C THR A 250 33.49 114.98 -40.67
N VAL A 251 32.99 114.99 -41.91
CA VAL A 251 32.33 113.84 -42.53
C VAL A 251 33.27 112.64 -42.69
N THR A 252 34.56 112.86 -42.99
CA THR A 252 35.55 111.77 -43.00
C THR A 252 35.86 111.24 -41.60
N GLY A 253 35.85 112.10 -40.58
CA GLY A 253 35.94 111.69 -39.17
C GLY A 253 34.73 110.85 -38.71
N GLU A 254 33.52 111.30 -39.01
CA GLU A 254 32.27 110.57 -38.73
C GLU A 254 32.21 109.23 -39.47
N LYS A 255 32.61 109.21 -40.75
CA LYS A 255 32.75 107.98 -41.53
C LYS A 255 33.70 106.98 -40.86
N LEU A 256 34.86 107.43 -40.38
CA LEU A 256 35.81 106.56 -39.68
C LEU A 256 35.22 106.02 -38.35
N GLN A 257 34.46 106.84 -37.62
CA GLN A 257 33.76 106.41 -36.40
C GLN A 257 32.68 105.36 -36.69
N LEU A 258 31.89 105.56 -37.75
CA LEU A 258 30.90 104.58 -38.22
C LEU A 258 31.58 103.29 -38.71
N GLU A 259 32.71 103.37 -39.44
CA GLU A 259 33.49 102.19 -39.83
C GLU A 259 34.06 101.43 -38.61
N THR A 260 34.41 102.10 -37.51
CA THR A 260 34.79 101.42 -36.27
C THR A 260 33.60 100.77 -35.58
N GLN A 261 32.45 101.45 -35.48
CA GLN A 261 31.23 100.88 -34.88
C GLN A 261 30.69 99.70 -35.67
N VAL A 262 30.75 99.73 -37.01
CA VAL A 262 30.38 98.59 -37.86
C VAL A 262 31.29 97.39 -37.57
N LYS A 263 32.61 97.57 -37.46
CA LYS A 263 33.54 96.47 -37.10
C LYS A 263 33.27 95.91 -35.71
N GLU A 264 32.94 96.76 -34.73
CA GLU A 264 32.56 96.32 -33.38
C GLU A 264 31.25 95.54 -33.39
N LEU A 265 30.25 95.97 -34.17
CA LEU A 265 28.99 95.26 -34.36
C LEU A 265 29.15 93.94 -35.14
N GLU A 266 30.03 93.88 -36.15
CA GLU A 266 30.36 92.65 -36.89
C GLU A 266 31.06 91.62 -35.97
N GLN A 267 31.99 92.08 -35.12
CA GLN A 267 32.63 91.23 -34.09
C GLN A 267 31.63 90.76 -33.03
N ALA A 268 30.75 91.65 -32.56
CA ALA A 268 29.68 91.27 -31.63
C ALA A 268 28.73 90.26 -32.28
N SER A 269 28.36 90.44 -33.56
CA SER A 269 27.52 89.50 -34.32
C SER A 269 28.17 88.12 -34.44
N HIS A 270 29.45 88.05 -34.82
CA HIS A 270 30.19 86.78 -34.84
C HIS A 270 30.24 86.12 -33.47
N SER A 271 30.52 86.87 -32.40
CA SER A 271 30.54 86.33 -31.03
C SER A 271 29.17 85.79 -30.59
N LEU A 272 28.09 86.40 -31.09
CA LEU A 272 26.72 85.98 -30.80
C LEU A 272 26.31 84.76 -31.63
N GLU A 273 26.74 84.66 -32.90
CA GLU A 273 26.62 83.46 -33.73
C GLU A 273 27.39 82.26 -33.14
N ASP A 274 28.63 82.46 -32.68
CA ASP A 274 29.41 81.45 -31.96
C ASP A 274 28.69 80.97 -30.70
N SER A 275 28.13 81.91 -29.90
CA SER A 275 27.33 81.56 -28.72
C SER A 275 26.03 80.83 -29.07
N SER A 276 25.40 81.18 -30.21
CA SER A 276 24.19 80.52 -30.71
C SER A 276 24.49 79.11 -31.17
N ALA A 277 25.60 78.90 -31.89
CA ALA A 277 26.09 77.58 -32.27
C ALA A 277 26.36 76.72 -31.04
N GLU A 278 26.99 77.26 -29.99
CA GLU A 278 27.21 76.52 -28.74
C GLU A 278 25.89 76.20 -28.01
N ILE A 279 24.92 77.12 -27.99
CA ILE A 279 23.56 76.84 -27.47
C ILE A 279 22.92 75.67 -28.24
N THR A 280 23.03 75.61 -29.58
CA THR A 280 22.47 74.49 -30.35
C THR A 280 23.16 73.15 -30.05
N ARG A 281 24.49 73.13 -29.88
CA ARG A 281 25.23 71.93 -29.43
C ARG A 281 24.80 71.48 -28.04
N LEU A 282 24.67 72.41 -27.10
CA LEU A 282 24.20 72.11 -25.75
C LEU A 282 22.74 71.60 -25.76
N GLN A 283 21.87 72.11 -26.63
CA GLN A 283 20.52 71.60 -26.83
C GLN A 283 20.50 70.16 -27.39
N GLU A 284 21.37 69.84 -28.35
CA GLU A 284 21.52 68.46 -28.84
C GLU A 284 22.04 67.53 -27.72
N ILE A 285 23.05 67.93 -26.97
CA ILE A 285 23.58 67.16 -25.83
C ILE A 285 22.50 66.94 -24.76
N ILE A 286 21.72 67.96 -24.42
CA ILE A 286 20.60 67.83 -23.47
C ILE A 286 19.56 66.83 -23.98
N LYS A 287 19.24 66.88 -25.27
CA LYS A 287 18.28 65.96 -25.89
C LYS A 287 18.78 64.52 -25.89
N ASP A 288 20.06 64.29 -26.18
CA ASP A 288 20.69 62.96 -26.11
C ASP A 288 20.76 62.44 -24.67
N LEU A 289 21.06 63.30 -23.70
CA LEU A 289 21.00 62.94 -22.28
C LEU A 289 19.59 62.63 -21.81
N GLN A 290 18.56 63.32 -22.31
CA GLN A 290 17.15 63.02 -22.04
C GLN A 290 16.74 61.66 -22.60
N THR A 291 17.07 61.34 -23.85
CA THR A 291 16.73 60.03 -24.44
C THR A 291 17.46 58.88 -23.75
N ARG A 292 18.72 59.09 -23.33
CA ARG A 292 19.47 58.14 -22.50
C ARG A 292 18.86 57.96 -21.12
N LEU A 293 18.50 59.03 -20.42
CA LEU A 293 17.85 58.95 -19.11
C LEU A 293 16.51 58.19 -19.19
N GLU A 294 15.73 58.40 -20.25
CA GLU A 294 14.50 57.67 -20.51
C GLU A 294 14.78 56.18 -20.79
N SER A 295 15.83 55.86 -21.56
CA SER A 295 16.26 54.47 -21.79
C SER A 295 16.69 53.78 -20.48
N ASP A 296 17.54 54.43 -19.69
CA ASP A 296 18.04 53.93 -18.40
C ASP A 296 16.88 53.75 -17.39
N SER A 297 15.88 54.63 -17.41
CA SER A 297 14.64 54.53 -16.62
C SER A 297 13.80 53.32 -17.02
N ASN A 298 13.64 53.07 -18.33
CA ASN A 298 12.93 51.90 -18.84
C ASN A 298 13.67 50.59 -18.53
N GLU A 299 15.00 50.56 -18.63
CA GLU A 299 15.81 49.40 -18.23
C GLU A 299 15.73 49.13 -16.72
N LYS A 300 15.75 50.19 -15.89
CA LYS A 300 15.52 50.09 -14.44
C LYS A 300 14.18 49.44 -14.13
N ASN A 301 13.10 49.88 -14.77
CA ASN A 301 11.75 49.32 -14.56
C ASN A 301 11.70 47.83 -14.95
N ALA A 302 12.30 47.44 -16.08
CA ALA A 302 12.39 46.04 -16.49
C ALA A 302 13.21 45.17 -15.52
N LEU A 303 14.26 45.73 -14.91
CA LEU A 303 15.04 45.07 -13.86
C LEU A 303 14.26 44.93 -12.55
N GLU A 304 13.42 45.91 -12.19
CA GLU A 304 12.54 45.84 -11.02
C GLU A 304 11.42 44.80 -11.19
N GLU A 305 10.78 44.73 -12.38
CA GLU A 305 9.83 43.66 -12.71
C GLU A 305 10.48 42.27 -12.61
N ARG A 306 11.67 42.10 -13.19
CA ARG A 306 12.41 40.84 -13.13
C ARG A 306 12.85 40.48 -11.71
N ALA A 307 13.17 41.46 -10.86
CA ALA A 307 13.46 41.22 -9.45
C ALA A 307 12.21 40.72 -8.71
N ALA A 308 11.03 41.27 -8.98
CA ALA A 308 9.77 40.80 -8.42
C ALA A 308 9.41 39.38 -8.88
N GLU A 309 9.67 39.03 -10.15
CA GLU A 309 9.53 37.64 -10.64
C GLU A 309 10.47 36.67 -9.89
N PHE A 310 11.74 37.04 -9.70
CA PHE A 310 12.69 36.23 -8.94
C PHE A 310 12.26 36.04 -7.48
N GLU A 311 11.73 37.07 -6.81
CA GLU A 311 11.17 36.89 -5.47
C GLU A 311 9.93 35.98 -5.47
N HIS A 312 9.09 36.03 -6.50
CA HIS A 312 7.93 35.14 -6.60
C HIS A 312 8.36 33.68 -6.74
N VAL A 313 9.33 33.38 -7.61
CA VAL A 313 9.93 32.05 -7.73
C VAL A 313 10.61 31.62 -6.43
N ARG A 314 11.28 32.54 -5.71
CA ARG A 314 11.89 32.21 -4.41
C ARG A 314 10.86 31.81 -3.37
N ARG A 315 9.71 32.51 -3.29
CA ARG A 315 8.59 32.12 -2.40
C ARG A 315 8.06 30.74 -2.76
N GLN A 316 7.77 30.46 -4.03
CA GLN A 316 7.33 29.13 -4.48
C GLN A 316 8.33 28.01 -4.12
N LEU A 317 9.64 28.28 -4.21
CA LEU A 317 10.68 27.34 -3.80
C LEU A 317 10.71 27.14 -2.27
N GLU A 318 10.50 28.20 -1.50
CA GLU A 318 10.37 28.15 -0.03
C GLU A 318 9.13 27.32 0.37
N ASP A 319 7.98 27.55 -0.25
CA ASP A 319 6.73 26.81 -0.05
C ASP A 319 6.95 25.30 -0.37
N SER A 320 7.49 24.99 -1.55
CA SER A 320 7.83 23.62 -1.96
C SER A 320 8.80 22.93 -1.00
N ARG A 321 9.72 23.70 -0.41
CA ARG A 321 10.68 23.20 0.59
C ARG A 321 10.00 22.89 1.93
N THR A 322 8.99 23.67 2.32
CA THR A 322 8.16 23.34 3.50
C THR A 322 7.33 22.08 3.27
N GLU A 323 6.67 21.94 2.11
CA GLU A 323 5.94 20.72 1.73
C GLU A 323 6.85 19.48 1.77
N VAL A 324 8.06 19.56 1.20
CA VAL A 324 9.05 18.46 1.26
C VAL A 324 9.43 18.13 2.71
N SER A 325 9.55 19.12 3.59
CA SER A 325 9.85 18.88 5.01
C SER A 325 8.69 18.22 5.75
N GLU A 326 7.45 18.58 5.44
CA GLU A 326 6.25 17.95 6.00
C GLU A 326 6.09 16.50 5.50
N LEU A 327 6.31 16.27 4.20
CA LEU A 327 6.34 14.93 3.61
C LEU A 327 7.44 14.07 4.25
N GLN A 328 8.64 14.61 4.49
CA GLN A 328 9.68 13.89 5.23
C GLN A 328 9.27 13.54 6.66
N ALA A 329 8.56 14.42 7.36
CA ALA A 329 8.04 14.15 8.70
C ALA A 329 6.96 13.06 8.70
N THR A 330 6.01 13.08 7.75
CA THR A 330 4.99 12.03 7.62
C THR A 330 5.60 10.68 7.23
N ILE A 331 6.58 10.65 6.32
CA ILE A 331 7.32 9.42 5.96
C ILE A 331 8.03 8.84 7.18
N LYS A 332 8.63 9.69 8.04
CA LYS A 332 9.26 9.24 9.28
C LYS A 332 8.24 8.62 10.24
N ASN A 333 7.11 9.28 10.48
CA ASN A 333 6.06 8.76 11.36
C ASN A 333 5.51 7.42 10.86
N LEU A 334 5.20 7.32 9.55
CA LEU A 334 4.75 6.07 8.93
C LEU A 334 5.79 4.95 9.03
N LYS A 335 7.09 5.27 8.94
CA LYS A 335 8.17 4.30 9.12
C LYS A 335 8.27 3.82 10.57
N ASP A 336 8.11 4.72 11.55
CA ASP A 336 8.12 4.37 12.97
C ASP A 336 6.89 3.52 13.33
N ASP A 337 5.71 3.81 12.79
CA ASP A 337 4.49 3.02 12.98
C ASP A 337 4.54 1.66 12.27
N LEU A 338 5.12 1.58 11.06
CA LEU A 338 5.42 0.31 10.40
C LEU A 338 6.39 -0.54 11.24
N GLY A 339 7.39 0.09 11.87
CA GLY A 339 8.31 -0.56 12.80
C GLY A 339 7.59 -1.18 14.01
N LYS A 340 6.70 -0.42 14.66
CA LYS A 340 5.85 -0.93 15.76
C LYS A 340 4.99 -2.10 15.32
N SER A 341 4.32 -1.98 14.17
CA SER A 341 3.43 -3.03 13.64
C SER A 341 4.19 -4.30 13.24
N LEU A 342 5.42 -4.19 12.72
CA LEU A 342 6.31 -5.33 12.49
C LEU A 342 6.75 -6.01 13.80
N GLN A 343 7.00 -5.24 14.86
CA GLN A 343 7.34 -5.76 16.18
C GLN A 343 6.14 -6.47 16.84
N GLU A 344 4.94 -5.89 16.74
CA GLU A 344 3.69 -6.52 17.18
C GLU A 344 3.43 -7.83 16.40
N LYS A 345 3.59 -7.82 15.08
CA LYS A 345 3.49 -9.03 14.24
C LYS A 345 4.45 -10.12 14.70
N ALA A 346 5.69 -9.79 15.06
CA ALA A 346 6.65 -10.76 15.57
C ALA A 346 6.20 -11.38 16.90
N LEU A 347 5.73 -10.56 17.84
CA LEU A 347 5.19 -11.03 19.13
C LEU A 347 3.95 -11.92 18.94
N LEU A 348 3.03 -11.55 18.04
CA LEU A 348 1.87 -12.36 17.70
C LEU A 348 2.28 -13.68 17.03
N GLN A 349 3.31 -13.66 16.17
CA GLN A 349 3.81 -14.87 15.51
C GLN A 349 4.45 -15.85 16.50
N ASP A 350 5.19 -15.37 17.51
CA ASP A 350 5.71 -16.22 18.58
C ASP A 350 4.59 -16.75 19.47
N ARG A 351 3.59 -15.92 19.79
CA ARG A 351 2.40 -16.35 20.53
C ARG A 351 1.58 -17.41 19.80
N VAL A 352 1.56 -17.40 18.46
CA VAL A 352 0.94 -18.47 17.65
C VAL A 352 1.73 -19.78 17.79
N LYS A 353 3.07 -19.76 17.74
CA LYS A 353 3.90 -20.96 17.96
C LYS A 353 3.66 -21.59 19.34
N ASP A 354 3.58 -20.76 20.39
CA ASP A 354 3.27 -21.23 21.75
C ASP A 354 1.92 -21.97 21.81
N LEU A 355 0.90 -21.43 21.11
CA LEU A 355 -0.42 -22.03 21.04
C LEU A 355 -0.44 -23.31 20.20
N GLU A 356 0.31 -23.35 19.08
CA GLU A 356 0.49 -24.55 18.25
C GLU A 356 1.16 -25.68 19.04
N GLN A 357 2.20 -25.38 19.83
CA GLN A 357 2.84 -26.35 20.72
C GLN A 357 1.86 -26.86 21.79
N ALA A 358 1.14 -25.96 22.47
CA ALA A 358 0.16 -26.33 23.49
C ALA A 358 -0.99 -27.20 22.93
N ILE A 359 -1.43 -26.95 21.69
CA ILE A 359 -2.39 -27.80 20.97
C ILE A 359 -1.78 -29.17 20.67
N GLY A 360 -0.51 -29.23 20.27
CA GLY A 360 0.24 -30.48 20.08
C GLY A 360 0.29 -31.34 21.36
N ASP A 361 0.66 -30.73 22.48
CA ASP A 361 0.74 -31.40 23.79
C ASP A 361 -0.65 -31.89 24.26
N LEU A 362 -1.70 -31.08 24.06
CA LEU A 362 -3.08 -31.46 24.37
C LEU A 362 -3.54 -32.65 23.51
N ASN A 363 -3.27 -32.62 22.20
CA ASN A 363 -3.63 -33.69 21.28
C ASN A 363 -2.93 -35.02 21.64
N ALA A 364 -1.66 -34.96 22.05
CA ALA A 364 -0.94 -36.14 22.55
C ALA A 364 -1.57 -36.72 23.84
N SER A 365 -2.06 -35.85 24.73
CA SER A 365 -2.79 -36.26 25.93
C SER A 365 -4.15 -36.89 25.58
N VAL A 366 -4.91 -36.30 24.65
CA VAL A 366 -6.18 -36.85 24.15
C VAL A 366 -5.98 -38.24 23.55
N ALA A 367 -5.02 -38.41 22.63
CA ALA A 367 -4.71 -39.71 22.04
C ALA A 367 -4.29 -40.76 23.09
N SER A 368 -3.58 -40.35 24.16
CA SER A 368 -3.25 -41.23 25.29
C SER A 368 -4.49 -41.64 26.11
N LEU A 369 -5.46 -40.74 26.27
CA LEU A 369 -6.71 -41.02 26.96
C LEU A 369 -7.66 -41.89 26.12
N GLU A 370 -7.75 -41.66 24.81
CA GLU A 370 -8.49 -42.50 23.85
C GLU A 370 -7.92 -43.92 23.80
N GLY A 371 -6.59 -44.07 23.78
CA GLY A 371 -5.91 -45.37 23.88
C GLY A 371 -6.18 -46.10 25.21
N LYS A 372 -6.35 -45.37 26.32
CA LYS A 372 -6.78 -45.95 27.61
C LYS A 372 -8.25 -46.32 27.62
N LEU A 373 -9.11 -45.47 27.06
CA LEU A 373 -10.56 -45.69 26.99
C LEU A 373 -10.86 -46.98 26.20
N THR A 374 -10.34 -47.08 24.98
CA THR A 374 -10.48 -48.27 24.13
C THR A 374 -9.93 -49.54 24.77
N ALA A 375 -8.82 -49.45 25.52
CA ALA A 375 -8.31 -50.57 26.32
C ALA A 375 -9.27 -50.97 27.46
N THR A 376 -9.88 -50.01 28.16
CA THR A 376 -10.87 -50.30 29.21
C THR A 376 -12.21 -50.80 28.65
N GLU A 377 -12.62 -50.35 27.47
CA GLU A 377 -13.79 -50.84 26.75
C GLU A 377 -13.59 -52.31 26.34
N ALA A 378 -12.44 -52.66 25.76
CA ALA A 378 -12.08 -54.04 25.45
C ALA A 378 -12.02 -54.95 26.70
N GLN A 379 -11.52 -54.43 27.84
CA GLN A 379 -11.56 -55.15 29.11
C GLN A 379 -12.99 -55.37 29.63
N LEU A 380 -13.87 -54.38 29.47
CA LEU A 380 -15.29 -54.51 29.86
C LEU A 380 -16.01 -55.53 28.97
N GLU A 381 -15.82 -55.51 27.65
CA GLU A 381 -16.38 -56.54 26.76
C GLU A 381 -15.89 -57.94 27.14
N GLN A 382 -14.59 -58.10 27.42
CA GLN A 382 -14.01 -59.38 27.86
C GLN A 382 -14.61 -59.85 29.21
N LEU A 383 -14.82 -58.97 30.18
CA LEU A 383 -15.48 -59.33 31.43
C LEU A 383 -16.96 -59.65 31.23
N HIS A 384 -17.63 -59.00 30.29
CA HIS A 384 -19.02 -59.30 29.92
C HIS A 384 -19.16 -60.67 29.25
N THR A 385 -18.26 -61.06 28.35
CA THR A 385 -18.26 -62.40 27.74
C THR A 385 -17.95 -63.48 28.77
N GLN A 386 -16.90 -63.30 29.59
CA GLN A 386 -16.57 -64.23 30.68
C GLN A 386 -17.72 -64.40 31.68
N LYS A 387 -18.42 -63.31 32.03
CA LYS A 387 -19.60 -63.37 32.90
C LYS A 387 -20.76 -64.12 32.26
N ALA A 388 -21.01 -63.94 30.96
CA ALA A 388 -22.05 -64.66 30.23
C ALA A 388 -21.75 -66.16 30.14
N GLU A 389 -20.50 -66.52 29.82
CA GLU A 389 -20.02 -67.91 29.80
C GLU A 389 -20.15 -68.58 31.18
N ALA A 390 -19.67 -67.93 32.24
CA ALA A 390 -19.78 -68.45 33.61
C ALA A 390 -21.25 -68.59 34.07
N SER A 391 -22.12 -67.65 33.69
CA SER A 391 -23.56 -67.73 33.98
C SER A 391 -24.19 -68.94 33.28
N LEU A 392 -23.93 -69.12 31.98
CA LEU A 392 -24.44 -70.22 31.18
C LEU A 392 -23.95 -71.58 31.70
N GLU A 393 -22.68 -71.67 32.10
CA GLU A 393 -22.13 -72.89 32.70
C GLU A 393 -22.74 -73.19 34.08
N SER A 394 -22.99 -72.17 34.91
CA SER A 394 -23.72 -72.35 36.18
C SER A 394 -25.17 -72.78 35.97
N GLU A 395 -25.83 -72.28 34.91
CA GLU A 395 -27.20 -72.65 34.56
C GLU A 395 -27.28 -74.11 34.08
N LYS A 396 -26.31 -74.58 33.28
CA LYS A 396 -26.16 -76.02 32.95
C LYS A 396 -26.00 -76.86 34.22
N GLN A 397 -25.07 -76.52 35.10
CA GLN A 397 -24.83 -77.26 36.34
C GLN A 397 -26.09 -77.32 37.22
N ILE A 398 -26.85 -76.23 37.30
CA ILE A 398 -28.15 -76.21 37.99
C ILE A 398 -29.16 -77.13 37.30
N SER A 399 -29.21 -77.18 35.96
CA SER A 399 -30.10 -78.09 35.22
C SER A 399 -29.75 -79.57 35.47
N GLU A 400 -28.47 -79.95 35.40
CA GLU A 400 -27.98 -81.32 35.67
C GLU A 400 -28.27 -81.75 37.12
N LEU A 401 -28.03 -80.85 38.09
CA LEU A 401 -28.37 -81.09 39.49
C LEU A 401 -29.89 -81.25 39.70
N ASN A 402 -30.72 -80.46 39.00
CA ASN A 402 -32.17 -80.60 39.07
C ASN A 402 -32.66 -81.94 38.47
N GLU A 403 -32.07 -82.41 37.37
CA GLU A 403 -32.35 -83.73 36.81
C GLU A 403 -31.98 -84.86 37.78
N THR A 404 -30.77 -84.83 38.35
CA THR A 404 -30.35 -85.85 39.33
C THR A 404 -31.21 -85.83 40.60
N ILE A 405 -31.63 -84.65 41.07
CA ILE A 405 -32.59 -84.51 42.18
C ILE A 405 -33.95 -85.11 41.81
N ALA A 406 -34.44 -84.90 40.58
CA ALA A 406 -35.70 -85.48 40.11
C ALA A 406 -35.63 -87.01 40.07
N ASP A 407 -34.53 -87.59 39.59
CA ASP A 407 -34.34 -89.04 39.55
C ASP A 407 -34.12 -89.67 40.93
N LEU A 408 -33.43 -88.97 41.85
CA LEU A 408 -33.34 -89.39 43.24
C LEU A 408 -34.70 -89.34 43.95
N LYS A 409 -35.55 -88.33 43.65
CA LYS A 409 -36.93 -88.28 44.15
C LYS A 409 -37.77 -89.47 43.65
N LYS A 410 -37.74 -89.78 42.35
CA LYS A 410 -38.42 -90.97 41.78
C LYS A 410 -37.97 -92.26 42.46
N LYS A 411 -36.65 -92.43 42.68
CA LYS A 411 -36.09 -93.59 43.39
C LYS A 411 -36.57 -93.65 44.83
N LEU A 412 -36.60 -92.53 45.55
CA LEU A 412 -37.07 -92.47 46.94
C LEU A 412 -38.57 -92.83 47.04
N GLU A 413 -39.39 -92.34 46.12
CA GLU A 413 -40.82 -92.67 46.02
C GLU A 413 -41.05 -94.15 45.68
N LEU A 414 -40.25 -94.73 44.77
CA LEU A 414 -40.29 -96.16 44.49
C LEU A 414 -39.89 -96.99 45.72
N MET A 415 -38.76 -96.67 46.37
CA MET A 415 -38.30 -97.35 47.59
C MET A 415 -39.30 -97.20 48.76
N SER A 416 -40.03 -96.08 48.86
CA SER A 416 -41.04 -95.90 49.90
C SER A 416 -42.30 -96.71 49.61
N SER A 417 -42.68 -96.88 48.34
CA SER A 417 -43.76 -97.79 47.92
C SER A 417 -43.41 -99.26 48.16
N GLU A 418 -42.16 -99.67 47.87
CA GLU A 418 -41.65 -101.01 48.17
C GLU A 418 -41.62 -101.26 49.69
N LYS A 419 -41.14 -100.28 50.47
CA LYS A 419 -41.19 -100.36 51.94
C LYS A 419 -42.62 -100.55 52.43
N ALA A 420 -43.58 -99.76 51.94
CA ALA A 420 -44.98 -99.91 52.33
C ALA A 420 -45.56 -101.28 51.96
N ALA A 421 -45.18 -101.84 50.80
CA ALA A 421 -45.56 -103.19 50.41
C ALA A 421 -44.95 -104.28 51.34
N VAL A 422 -43.70 -104.09 51.77
CA VAL A 422 -43.04 -104.98 52.75
C VAL A 422 -43.68 -104.84 54.13
N ASP A 423 -43.92 -103.62 54.63
CA ASP A 423 -44.56 -103.36 55.92
C ASP A 423 -45.98 -103.98 55.97
N ASN A 424 -46.74 -103.90 54.87
CA ASN A 424 -48.02 -104.61 54.71
C ASN A 424 -47.86 -106.13 54.77
N LYS A 425 -46.86 -106.70 54.08
CA LYS A 425 -46.58 -108.15 54.09
C LYS A 425 -46.14 -108.64 55.47
N VAL A 426 -45.32 -107.87 56.19
CA VAL A 426 -44.93 -108.14 57.59
C VAL A 426 -46.16 -108.10 58.49
N SER A 427 -47.05 -107.12 58.31
CA SER A 427 -48.30 -107.01 59.07
C SER A 427 -49.23 -108.22 58.85
N ILE A 428 -49.38 -108.68 57.60
CA ILE A 428 -50.14 -109.90 57.28
C ILE A 428 -49.49 -111.13 57.94
N LEU A 429 -48.17 -111.31 57.78
CA LEU A 429 -47.45 -112.44 58.39
C LEU A 429 -47.50 -112.42 59.93
N LEU A 430 -47.53 -111.23 60.55
CA LEU A 430 -47.68 -111.10 62.00
C LEU A 430 -49.05 -111.60 62.46
N ILE A 431 -50.14 -111.23 61.77
CA ILE A 431 -51.49 -111.76 62.01
C ILE A 431 -51.53 -113.28 61.81
N ASP A 432 -50.88 -113.77 60.76
CA ASP A 432 -50.76 -115.20 60.45
C ASP A 432 -49.97 -115.98 61.53
N VAL A 433 -49.01 -115.34 62.20
CA VAL A 433 -48.27 -115.93 63.33
C VAL A 433 -49.12 -115.87 64.61
N THR A 434 -49.74 -114.73 64.95
CA THR A 434 -50.55 -114.62 66.18
C THR A 434 -51.74 -115.58 66.17
N THR A 435 -52.39 -115.77 65.02
CA THR A 435 -53.48 -116.75 64.88
C THR A 435 -53.00 -118.21 64.99
N ARG A 436 -51.77 -118.52 64.54
CA ARG A 436 -51.15 -119.83 64.78
C ARG A 436 -50.76 -120.04 66.23
N ASP A 437 -50.24 -119.00 66.90
CA ASP A 437 -49.90 -119.05 68.33
C ASP A 437 -51.15 -119.21 69.21
N GLU A 438 -52.27 -118.57 68.85
CA GLU A 438 -53.58 -118.79 69.50
C GLU A 438 -54.06 -120.24 69.33
N LYS A 439 -53.96 -120.78 68.12
CA LYS A 439 -54.29 -122.19 67.85
C LYS A 439 -53.35 -123.17 68.58
N LEU A 440 -52.06 -122.83 68.71
CA LEU A 440 -51.12 -123.64 69.50
C LEU A 440 -51.50 -123.64 70.99
N LYS A 441 -51.86 -122.48 71.57
CA LYS A 441 -52.36 -122.40 72.96
C LYS A 441 -53.65 -123.20 73.16
N GLU A 442 -54.55 -123.21 72.18
CA GLU A 442 -55.76 -124.05 72.19
C GLU A 442 -55.38 -125.54 72.16
N MET A 443 -54.47 -125.96 71.27
CA MET A 443 -53.96 -127.33 71.20
C MET A 443 -53.23 -127.76 72.48
N ASP A 444 -52.39 -126.91 73.08
CA ASP A 444 -51.72 -127.18 74.35
C ASP A 444 -52.73 -127.32 75.50
N SER A 445 -53.79 -126.50 75.50
CA SER A 445 -54.88 -126.61 76.48
C SER A 445 -55.64 -127.95 76.33
N HIS A 446 -55.93 -128.38 75.10
CA HIS A 446 -56.49 -129.70 74.84
C HIS A 446 -55.55 -130.85 75.24
N LEU A 447 -54.25 -130.73 74.95
CA LEU A 447 -53.26 -131.73 75.33
C LEU A 447 -53.13 -131.84 76.86
N HIS A 448 -53.16 -130.71 77.57
CA HIS A 448 -53.15 -130.67 79.02
C HIS A 448 -54.41 -131.30 79.64
N GLN A 449 -55.60 -131.00 79.09
CA GLN A 449 -56.86 -131.62 79.49
C GLN A 449 -56.81 -133.15 79.31
N LEU A 450 -56.37 -133.63 78.16
CA LEU A 450 -56.25 -135.06 77.85
C LEU A 450 -55.20 -135.75 78.75
N HIS A 451 -54.09 -135.07 79.06
CA HIS A 451 -53.13 -135.55 80.04
C HIS A 451 -53.75 -135.69 81.44
N LEU A 452 -54.55 -134.72 81.88
CA LEU A 452 -55.25 -134.75 83.17
C LEU A 452 -56.27 -135.91 83.25
N GLU A 453 -56.96 -136.20 82.15
CA GLU A 453 -57.87 -137.35 82.03
C GLU A 453 -57.10 -138.69 82.05
N HIS A 454 -55.97 -138.78 81.34
CA HIS A 454 -55.09 -139.95 81.40
C HIS A 454 -54.54 -140.21 82.81
N VAL A 455 -54.18 -139.16 83.57
CA VAL A 455 -53.74 -139.30 84.96
C VAL A 455 -54.87 -139.85 85.85
N LYS A 456 -56.10 -139.33 85.73
CA LYS A 456 -57.26 -139.86 86.46
C LYS A 456 -57.54 -141.33 86.13
N LEU A 457 -57.51 -141.70 84.85
CA LEU A 457 -57.70 -143.09 84.42
C LEU A 457 -56.58 -144.02 84.94
N LEU A 458 -55.35 -143.52 85.11
CA LEU A 458 -54.26 -144.27 85.75
C LEU A 458 -54.50 -144.44 87.25
N GLU A 459 -54.98 -143.42 87.96
CA GLU A 459 -55.35 -143.53 89.38
C GLU A 459 -56.49 -144.53 89.60
N GLU A 460 -57.53 -144.49 88.76
CA GLU A 460 -58.64 -145.45 88.76
C GLU A 460 -58.15 -146.88 88.45
N ALA A 461 -57.27 -147.04 87.45
CA ALA A 461 -56.67 -148.32 87.12
C ALA A 461 -55.80 -148.86 88.27
N ASP A 462 -55.08 -148.02 89.01
CA ASP A 462 -54.31 -148.43 90.19
C ASP A 462 -55.19 -148.79 91.40
N ALA A 463 -56.30 -148.09 91.61
CA ALA A 463 -57.30 -148.49 92.58
C ALA A 463 -57.89 -149.88 92.24
N ALA A 464 -58.21 -150.11 90.96
CA ALA A 464 -58.66 -151.42 90.47
C ALA A 464 -57.58 -152.51 90.62
N ARG A 465 -56.30 -152.21 90.32
CA ARG A 465 -55.17 -153.14 90.54
C ARG A 465 -55.04 -153.55 92.01
N LYS A 466 -55.16 -152.59 92.95
CA LYS A 466 -55.14 -152.86 94.40
C LYS A 466 -56.34 -153.70 94.86
N ALA A 467 -57.53 -153.44 94.32
CA ALA A 467 -58.70 -154.28 94.59
C ALA A 467 -58.48 -155.74 94.11
N VAL A 468 -57.92 -155.91 92.90
CA VAL A 468 -57.58 -157.24 92.36
C VAL A 468 -56.50 -157.94 93.18
N SER A 469 -55.46 -157.26 93.67
CA SER A 469 -54.44 -157.88 94.53
C SER A 469 -55.04 -158.34 95.86
N ASN A 470 -55.93 -157.56 96.46
CA ASN A 470 -56.62 -157.95 97.70
C ASN A 470 -57.54 -159.17 97.49
N MET A 471 -58.27 -159.20 96.37
CA MET A 471 -59.07 -160.37 96.00
C MET A 471 -58.23 -161.62 95.75
N ARG A 472 -57.05 -161.49 95.11
CA ARG A 472 -56.11 -162.63 94.95
C ARG A 472 -55.56 -163.14 96.28
N ALA A 473 -55.16 -162.25 97.19
CA ALA A 473 -54.71 -162.65 98.52
C ALA A 473 -55.80 -163.47 99.25
N ARG A 474 -57.06 -163.02 99.16
CA ARG A 474 -58.21 -163.74 99.73
C ARG A 474 -58.48 -165.09 99.06
N VAL A 475 -58.19 -165.24 97.76
CA VAL A 475 -58.25 -166.53 97.07
C VAL A 475 -57.16 -167.46 97.59
N CYS A 476 -55.91 -167.00 97.74
CA CYS A 476 -54.83 -167.83 98.29
C CYS A 476 -55.11 -168.30 99.73
N GLU A 477 -55.65 -167.44 100.60
CA GLU A 477 -56.10 -167.84 101.95
C GLU A 477 -57.14 -168.98 101.90
N LEU A 478 -58.09 -168.91 100.96
CA LEU A 478 -59.11 -169.95 100.78
C LEU A 478 -58.53 -171.23 100.16
N GLU A 479 -57.57 -171.12 99.24
CA GLU A 479 -56.85 -172.25 98.64
C GLU A 479 -56.03 -173.02 99.69
N GLU A 480 -55.32 -172.31 100.59
CA GLU A 480 -54.59 -172.94 101.70
C GLU A 480 -55.53 -173.68 102.67
N GLU A 481 -56.71 -173.11 102.97
CA GLU A 481 -57.70 -173.75 103.83
C GLU A 481 -58.32 -175.00 103.17
N VAL A 482 -58.55 -174.96 101.84
CA VAL A 482 -58.98 -176.12 101.05
C VAL A 482 -57.89 -177.20 101.02
N GLU A 483 -56.61 -176.84 100.90
CA GLU A 483 -55.53 -177.83 100.86
C GLU A 483 -55.31 -178.51 102.23
N LYS A 484 -55.45 -177.77 103.34
CA LYS A 484 -55.51 -178.36 104.70
C LYS A 484 -56.67 -179.36 104.82
N GLN A 485 -57.84 -179.03 104.29
CA GLN A 485 -58.99 -179.95 104.28
C GLN A 485 -58.71 -181.22 103.46
N LYS A 486 -58.08 -181.10 102.28
CA LYS A 486 -57.65 -182.27 101.49
C LYS A 486 -56.65 -183.15 102.26
N LEU A 487 -55.67 -182.55 102.94
CA LEU A 487 -54.68 -183.28 103.74
C LEU A 487 -55.34 -184.11 104.87
N MET A 488 -56.28 -183.52 105.61
CA MET A 488 -57.04 -184.28 106.62
C MET A 488 -57.86 -185.43 106.01
N ILE A 489 -58.39 -185.26 104.80
CA ILE A 489 -59.09 -186.32 104.08
C ILE A 489 -58.13 -187.41 103.59
N SER A 490 -56.94 -187.05 103.10
CA SER A 490 -55.94 -188.02 102.62
C SER A 490 -55.36 -188.86 103.75
N ASP A 491 -55.09 -188.27 104.92
CA ASP A 491 -54.58 -189.00 106.08
C ASP A 491 -55.62 -190.00 106.62
N SER A 492 -56.90 -189.58 106.67
CA SER A 492 -58.02 -190.49 106.96
C SER A 492 -58.14 -191.63 105.95
N ALA A 493 -57.86 -191.36 104.66
CA ALA A 493 -57.89 -192.36 103.61
C ALA A 493 -56.68 -193.29 103.62
N GLU A 494 -55.48 -192.81 103.96
CA GLU A 494 -54.27 -193.63 104.08
C GLU A 494 -54.36 -194.56 105.31
N GLY A 495 -54.88 -194.08 106.44
CA GLY A 495 -55.19 -194.93 107.60
C GLY A 495 -56.17 -196.06 107.26
N LYS A 496 -57.18 -195.79 106.42
CA LYS A 496 -58.08 -196.83 105.87
C LYS A 496 -57.38 -197.79 104.92
N ARG A 497 -56.47 -197.31 104.06
CA ARG A 497 -55.66 -198.15 103.15
C ARG A 497 -54.70 -199.06 103.92
N GLU A 498 -54.08 -198.57 104.98
CA GLU A 498 -53.19 -199.38 105.82
C GLU A 498 -53.94 -200.49 106.54
N ALA A 499 -55.12 -200.20 107.11
CA ALA A 499 -55.99 -201.21 107.69
C ALA A 499 -56.35 -202.33 106.68
N ILE A 500 -56.55 -201.98 105.39
CA ILE A 500 -56.78 -202.96 104.32
C ILE A 500 -55.49 -203.75 103.99
N ARG A 501 -54.32 -203.09 103.91
CA ARG A 501 -53.02 -203.78 103.65
C ARG A 501 -52.74 -204.85 104.72
N GLN A 502 -52.92 -204.52 106.00
CA GLN A 502 -52.78 -205.45 107.12
C GLN A 502 -53.72 -206.67 107.00
N LEU A 503 -54.96 -206.44 106.57
CA LEU A 503 -55.98 -207.48 106.35
C LEU A 503 -55.63 -208.38 105.15
N CYS A 504 -55.14 -207.82 104.04
CA CYS A 504 -54.69 -208.60 102.89
C CYS A 504 -53.48 -209.49 103.23
N PHE A 505 -52.54 -208.99 104.04
CA PHE A 505 -51.36 -209.77 104.47
C PHE A 505 -51.75 -211.00 105.30
N SER A 506 -52.73 -210.87 106.21
CA SER A 506 -53.23 -212.02 106.96
C SER A 506 -53.98 -213.00 106.05
N LEU A 507 -54.79 -212.51 105.11
CA LEU A 507 -55.48 -213.32 104.11
C LEU A 507 -54.52 -214.13 103.23
N ASP A 508 -53.47 -213.53 102.68
CA ASP A 508 -52.49 -214.25 101.86
C ASP A 508 -51.64 -215.23 102.68
N HIS A 509 -51.39 -214.95 103.97
CA HIS A 509 -50.78 -215.94 104.87
C HIS A 509 -51.66 -217.19 105.03
N TYR A 510 -52.97 -217.01 105.28
CA TYR A 510 -53.93 -218.14 105.30
C TYR A 510 -54.08 -218.81 103.92
N ARG A 511 -54.02 -218.06 102.82
CA ARG A 511 -54.12 -218.59 101.46
C ARG A 511 -52.92 -219.46 101.10
N HIS A 512 -51.72 -219.03 101.48
CA HIS A 512 -50.49 -219.81 101.29
C HIS A 512 -50.49 -221.08 102.16
N GLY A 513 -51.04 -220.99 103.38
CA GLY A 513 -51.38 -222.16 104.21
C GLY A 513 -52.35 -223.13 103.50
N TYR A 514 -53.44 -222.63 102.92
CA TYR A 514 -54.38 -223.45 102.17
C TYR A 514 -53.77 -224.06 100.89
N GLU A 515 -52.83 -223.36 100.25
CA GLU A 515 -52.06 -223.86 99.12
C GLU A 515 -51.10 -225.00 99.51
N GLN A 516 -50.62 -225.08 100.77
CA GLN A 516 -49.92 -226.27 101.30
C GLN A 516 -50.77 -227.53 101.11
N LEU A 517 -52.03 -227.50 101.55
CA LEU A 517 -52.91 -228.67 101.59
C LEU A 517 -53.22 -229.22 100.20
N ARG A 518 -53.12 -228.38 99.15
CA ARG A 518 -53.51 -228.78 97.79
C ARG A 518 -52.45 -229.61 97.06
N GLN A 519 -51.15 -229.38 97.29
CA GLN A 519 -50.08 -230.11 96.61
C GLN A 519 -49.80 -231.50 97.20
N LEU A 520 -50.12 -231.73 98.48
CA LEU A 520 -49.88 -233.01 99.15
C LEU A 520 -50.86 -234.15 98.76
N LEU A 521 -51.87 -233.88 97.93
CA LEU A 521 -53.04 -234.76 97.71
C LEU A 521 -53.12 -235.48 96.34
N GLN A 522 -52.09 -235.41 95.48
CA GLN A 522 -52.07 -236.14 94.19
C GLN A 522 -50.96 -237.22 94.07
N GLY A 523 -50.29 -237.58 95.19
CA GLY A 523 -49.12 -238.48 95.18
C GLY A 523 -49.34 -239.93 95.63
N HIS A 524 -50.32 -240.21 96.50
CA HIS A 524 -50.71 -241.57 96.88
C HIS A 524 -52.21 -241.63 97.17
N LYS A 525 -52.82 -242.80 96.91
CA LYS A 525 -54.28 -242.95 96.78
C LYS A 525 -55.03 -242.33 97.96
N ARG A 526 -56.22 -241.79 97.63
CA ARG A 526 -57.33 -241.61 98.58
C ARG A 526 -57.09 -240.39 99.50
N PRO A 527 -57.73 -240.26 100.68
CA PRO A 527 -58.42 -239.05 101.07
C PRO A 527 -57.52 -238.16 101.96
N MET A 528 -58.13 -237.48 102.94
CA MET A 528 -57.49 -236.79 104.07
C MET A 528 -57.04 -235.37 103.70
N VAL A 529 -57.71 -234.31 104.16
CA VAL A 529 -57.80 -233.85 105.56
C VAL A 529 -56.41 -233.64 106.15
N MET A 530 -56.11 -232.41 106.59
CA MET A 530 -55.68 -232.11 107.97
C MET A 530 -55.12 -230.69 108.07
N ALA A 531 -55.34 -230.11 109.26
CA ALA A 531 -54.49 -229.13 109.93
C ALA A 531 -54.33 -227.73 109.27
N THR A 532 -54.33 -226.63 110.03
CA THR A 532 -54.57 -226.46 111.48
C THR A 532 -55.10 -225.05 111.73
#